data_AF-A0A2U1CP97-F1
#
_entry.id   AF-A0A2U1CP97-F1
#
_cell.length_a   1.000
_cell.length_b   1.000
_cell.length_c   1.000
_cell.angle_alpha   90.00
_cell.angle_beta   90.00
_cell.angle_gamma   90.00
#
_symmetry.space_group_name_H-M   'P 1'
#
loop_
_entity.id
_entity.type
_entity.pdbx_description
1 polymer ?
#
loop_
_entity_poly.entity_id
_entity_poly.type
_entity_poly.pdbx_seq_one_letter_code
_entity_poly.pdbx_strand_id
1 'polypeptide(L)'
;MKELFLIMHDAFATIWVTIVQEFSDVADLADATRIMVRLLMAVLLGGLIGYEREQQRKAAGLRTHMLVALGAAVFVLAPAESGMEIADMSRVLQGVVAGIGFLGAGAIIKLDQAGIIKGLTTAASIWMAAAIGITVGLGRETTAIMATALALFILIVLRWAEDNRQGRDEPSASGRGEQAKSAWKEGPAEKDR
;
A
#
# COMPACT_ATOMS: atom_id res chain seq x y z
N MET A 1 -5.15 -57.58 22.14
CA MET A 1 -3.90 -57.03 21.55
C MET A 1 -4.05 -56.69 20.07
N LYS A 2 -4.57 -57.60 19.20
CA LYS A 2 -4.80 -57.31 17.77
C LYS A 2 -5.85 -56.21 17.50
N GLU A 3 -6.96 -56.21 18.25
CA GLU A 3 -8.00 -55.16 18.21
C GLU A 3 -7.45 -53.76 18.52
N LEU A 4 -6.59 -53.65 19.55
CA LEU A 4 -5.98 -52.38 19.96
C LEU A 4 -5.00 -51.84 18.90
N PHE A 5 -4.29 -52.74 18.21
CA PHE A 5 -3.38 -52.38 17.11
C PHE A 5 -4.15 -51.91 15.86
N LEU A 6 -5.29 -52.53 15.54
CA LEU A 6 -6.17 -52.11 14.46
C LEU A 6 -6.78 -50.72 14.70
N ILE A 7 -7.33 -50.48 15.90
CA ILE A 7 -7.90 -49.18 16.28
C ILE A 7 -6.84 -48.07 16.20
N MET A 8 -5.62 -48.33 16.67
CA MET A 8 -4.53 -47.35 16.66
C MET A 8 -4.03 -47.06 15.24
N HIS A 9 -4.00 -48.06 14.35
CA HIS A 9 -3.66 -47.88 12.93
C HIS A 9 -4.74 -47.09 12.18
N ASP A 10 -6.02 -47.39 12.42
CA ASP A 10 -7.14 -46.69 11.79
C ASP A 10 -7.27 -45.23 12.28
N ALA A 11 -6.99 -44.99 13.57
CA ALA A 11 -6.92 -43.64 14.12
C ALA A 11 -5.77 -42.84 13.51
N PHE A 12 -4.58 -43.45 13.37
CA PHE A 12 -3.44 -42.80 12.73
C PHE A 12 -3.71 -42.50 11.26
N ALA A 13 -4.30 -43.45 10.51
CA ALA A 13 -4.68 -43.26 9.13
C ALA A 13 -5.71 -42.13 8.97
N THR A 14 -6.70 -42.06 9.86
CA THR A 14 -7.69 -40.98 9.87
C THR A 14 -7.04 -39.63 10.14
N ILE A 15 -6.19 -39.52 11.17
CA ILE A 15 -5.46 -38.29 11.48
C ILE A 15 -4.59 -37.84 10.30
N TRP A 16 -3.86 -38.78 9.69
CA TRP A 16 -3.01 -38.50 8.54
C TRP A 16 -3.81 -38.02 7.33
N VAL A 17 -4.89 -38.71 6.98
CA VAL A 17 -5.76 -38.33 5.87
C VAL A 17 -6.39 -36.97 6.12
N THR A 18 -6.90 -36.71 7.33
CA THR A 18 -7.45 -35.39 7.68
C THR A 18 -6.41 -34.29 7.54
N ILE A 19 -5.19 -34.49 8.05
CA ILE A 19 -4.10 -33.50 7.91
C ILE A 19 -3.82 -33.24 6.43
N VAL A 20 -3.67 -34.28 5.62
CA VAL A 20 -3.40 -34.13 4.18
C VAL A 20 -4.55 -33.42 3.46
N GLN A 21 -5.80 -33.71 3.82
CA GLN A 21 -6.97 -33.07 3.23
C GLN A 21 -7.07 -31.58 3.56
N GLU A 22 -6.63 -31.14 4.74
CA GLU A 22 -6.60 -29.70 5.06
C GLU A 22 -5.59 -28.91 4.21
N PHE A 23 -4.51 -29.53 3.75
CA PHE A 23 -3.55 -28.92 2.82
C PHE A 23 -3.91 -29.17 1.34
N SER A 24 -5.07 -29.74 1.07
CA SER A 24 -5.57 -30.02 -0.28
C SER A 24 -6.59 -28.96 -0.76
N ASP A 25 -6.63 -27.79 -0.12
CA ASP A 25 -7.46 -26.64 -0.50
C ASP A 25 -7.21 -26.18 -1.94
N VAL A 26 -5.99 -26.41 -2.43
CA VAL A 26 -5.60 -26.21 -3.83
C VAL A 26 -5.74 -27.53 -4.60
N ALA A 27 -6.94 -27.80 -5.10
CA ALA A 27 -7.31 -29.09 -5.68
C ALA A 27 -6.62 -29.42 -7.04
N ASP A 28 -6.20 -28.40 -7.81
CA ASP A 28 -5.52 -28.56 -9.10
C ASP A 28 -4.41 -27.52 -9.32
N LEU A 29 -3.44 -27.85 -10.19
CA LEU A 29 -2.34 -26.99 -10.60
C LEU A 29 -2.83 -25.67 -11.22
N ALA A 30 -3.98 -25.69 -11.90
CA ALA A 30 -4.60 -24.50 -12.46
C ALA A 30 -4.99 -23.49 -11.38
N ASP A 31 -5.60 -23.96 -10.28
CA ASP A 31 -6.02 -23.12 -9.16
C ASP A 31 -4.81 -22.61 -8.38
N ALA A 32 -3.80 -23.47 -8.16
CA ALA A 32 -2.52 -23.08 -7.58
C ALA A 32 -1.88 -21.93 -8.36
N THR A 33 -1.85 -22.05 -9.68
CA THR A 33 -1.29 -21.05 -10.58
C THR A 33 -2.07 -19.75 -10.50
N ARG A 34 -3.41 -19.81 -10.52
CA ARG A 34 -4.27 -18.63 -10.44
C ARG A 34 -4.08 -17.87 -9.14
N ILE A 35 -4.09 -18.59 -8.00
CA ILE A 35 -3.88 -18.02 -6.68
C ILE A 35 -2.51 -17.34 -6.62
N MET A 36 -1.46 -18.05 -7.00
CA MET A 36 -0.10 -17.51 -6.97
C MET A 36 0.07 -16.28 -7.87
N VAL A 37 -0.48 -16.30 -9.09
CA VAL A 37 -0.42 -15.15 -10.00
C VAL A 37 -1.12 -13.94 -9.40
N ARG A 38 -2.31 -14.11 -8.80
CA ARG A 38 -3.03 -13.01 -8.14
C ARG A 38 -2.26 -12.47 -6.95
N LEU A 39 -1.75 -13.33 -6.07
CA LEU A 39 -1.00 -12.87 -4.89
C LEU A 39 0.29 -12.13 -5.28
N LEU A 40 1.04 -12.66 -6.26
CA LEU A 40 2.23 -11.99 -6.79
C LEU A 40 1.87 -10.66 -7.46
N MET A 41 0.79 -10.60 -8.23
CA MET A 41 0.35 -9.36 -8.87
C MET A 41 -0.06 -8.30 -7.82
N ALA A 42 -0.75 -8.69 -6.75
CA ALA A 42 -1.08 -7.77 -5.66
C ALA A 42 0.18 -7.20 -5.00
N VAL A 43 1.18 -8.05 -4.71
CA VAL A 43 2.47 -7.62 -4.16
C VAL A 43 3.18 -6.68 -5.11
N LEU A 44 3.25 -7.00 -6.41
CA LEU A 44 3.93 -6.17 -7.40
C LEU A 44 3.25 -4.80 -7.55
N LEU A 45 1.93 -4.75 -7.74
CA LEU A 45 1.20 -3.51 -7.96
C LEU A 45 1.19 -2.62 -6.70
N GLY A 46 0.96 -3.21 -5.52
CA GLY A 46 1.11 -2.48 -4.25
C GLY A 46 2.54 -2.00 -4.05
N GLY A 47 3.52 -2.80 -4.44
CA GLY A 47 4.94 -2.46 -4.44
C GLY A 47 5.27 -1.26 -5.30
N LEU A 48 4.71 -1.13 -6.52
CA LEU A 48 4.96 0.02 -7.39
C LEU A 48 4.55 1.34 -6.72
N ILE A 49 3.39 1.39 -6.07
CA ILE A 49 2.95 2.55 -5.29
C ILE A 49 3.92 2.78 -4.12
N GLY A 50 4.20 1.74 -3.34
CA GLY A 50 5.08 1.82 -2.18
C GLY A 50 6.51 2.27 -2.52
N TYR A 51 7.02 1.91 -3.69
CA TYR A 51 8.33 2.32 -4.19
C TYR A 51 8.40 3.83 -4.43
N GLU A 52 7.37 4.42 -5.04
CA GLU A 52 7.24 5.88 -5.18
C GLU A 52 7.24 6.53 -3.79
N ARG A 53 6.44 6.00 -2.86
CA ARG A 53 6.34 6.55 -1.50
C ARG A 53 7.65 6.49 -0.73
N GLU A 54 8.40 5.39 -0.84
CA GLU A 54 9.67 5.18 -0.16
C GLU A 54 10.76 6.11 -0.71
N GLN A 55 10.85 6.27 -2.03
CA GLN A 55 11.76 7.24 -2.64
C GLN A 55 11.51 8.67 -2.13
N GLN A 56 10.25 9.01 -1.90
CA GLN A 56 9.86 10.31 -1.34
C GLN A 56 9.97 10.39 0.19
N ARG A 57 10.62 9.41 0.83
CA ARG A 57 10.84 9.32 2.29
C ARG A 57 9.56 9.47 3.10
N LYS A 58 8.45 8.96 2.59
CA LYS A 58 7.13 9.05 3.23
C LYS A 58 7.01 8.02 4.33
N ALA A 59 6.06 8.25 5.24
CA ALA A 59 5.93 7.44 6.46
C ALA A 59 5.62 5.96 6.21
N ALA A 60 4.88 5.64 5.14
CA ALA A 60 4.66 4.28 4.66
C ALA A 60 5.33 4.13 3.29
N GLY A 61 6.20 3.12 3.18
CA GLY A 61 7.00 2.84 1.99
C GLY A 61 6.64 1.51 1.34
N LEU A 62 7.62 0.88 0.68
CA LEU A 62 7.44 -0.33 -0.13
C LEU A 62 6.79 -1.49 0.64
N ARG A 63 7.38 -1.87 1.78
CA ARG A 63 6.92 -3.02 2.59
C ARG A 63 5.47 -2.86 3.04
N THR A 64 5.08 -1.65 3.46
CA THR A 64 3.71 -1.37 3.91
C THR A 64 2.71 -1.58 2.80
N HIS A 65 2.95 -1.01 1.60
CA HIS A 65 1.98 -1.11 0.51
C HIS A 65 1.92 -2.54 -0.07
N MET A 66 3.04 -3.27 -0.13
CA MET A 66 3.06 -4.68 -0.52
C MET A 66 2.21 -5.54 0.41
N LEU A 67 2.38 -5.41 1.74
CA LEU A 67 1.64 -6.21 2.72
C LEU A 67 0.16 -5.84 2.76
N VAL A 68 -0.18 -4.55 2.62
CA VAL A 68 -1.57 -4.09 2.56
C VAL A 68 -2.29 -4.64 1.32
N ALA A 69 -1.66 -4.56 0.15
CA ALA A 69 -2.23 -5.11 -1.09
C ALA A 69 -2.36 -6.65 -1.02
N LEU A 70 -1.33 -7.33 -0.52
CA LEU A 70 -1.36 -8.79 -0.35
C LEU A 70 -2.45 -9.22 0.62
N GLY A 71 -2.53 -8.62 1.81
CA GLY A 71 -3.54 -8.97 2.80
C GLY A 71 -4.96 -8.73 2.30
N ALA A 72 -5.18 -7.61 1.60
CA ALA A 72 -6.47 -7.30 0.99
C ALA A 72 -6.85 -8.30 -0.13
N ALA A 73 -5.86 -8.75 -0.92
CA ALA A 73 -6.07 -9.80 -1.91
C ALA A 73 -6.46 -11.13 -1.26
N VAL A 74 -5.76 -11.55 -0.21
CA VAL A 74 -6.05 -12.79 0.54
C VAL A 74 -7.46 -12.78 1.12
N PHE A 75 -7.89 -11.67 1.74
CA PHE A 75 -9.22 -11.57 2.35
C PHE A 75 -10.37 -11.73 1.35
N VAL A 76 -10.12 -11.49 0.07
CA VAL A 76 -11.14 -11.61 -0.97
C VAL A 76 -11.00 -12.91 -1.75
N LEU A 77 -9.76 -13.31 -2.04
CA LEU A 77 -9.45 -14.52 -2.79
C LEU A 77 -9.89 -15.78 -2.04
N ALA A 78 -9.57 -15.89 -0.74
CA ALA A 78 -9.89 -17.08 0.05
C ALA A 78 -11.40 -17.42 0.06
N PRO A 79 -12.31 -16.50 0.41
CA PRO A 79 -13.74 -16.79 0.34
C PRO A 79 -14.26 -16.96 -1.09
N ALA A 80 -13.65 -16.30 -2.08
CA ALA A 80 -14.05 -16.48 -3.48
C ALA A 80 -13.76 -17.90 -3.98
N GLU A 81 -12.59 -18.45 -3.67
CA GLU A 81 -12.22 -19.83 -4.04
C GLU A 81 -13.03 -20.87 -3.23
N SER A 82 -13.57 -20.50 -2.06
CA SER A 82 -14.52 -21.34 -1.32
C SER A 82 -15.97 -21.27 -1.84
N GLY A 83 -16.21 -20.62 -2.99
CA GLY A 83 -17.53 -20.53 -3.62
C GLY A 83 -18.47 -19.49 -3.01
N MET A 84 -17.95 -18.48 -2.29
CA MET A 84 -18.78 -17.40 -1.76
C MET A 84 -19.39 -16.56 -2.89
N GLU A 85 -20.71 -16.38 -2.84
CA GLU A 85 -21.44 -15.53 -3.77
C GLU A 85 -21.05 -14.05 -3.65
N ILE A 86 -21.12 -13.31 -4.77
CA ILE A 86 -20.75 -11.89 -4.81
C ILE A 86 -21.59 -11.05 -3.84
N ALA A 87 -22.85 -11.43 -3.62
CA ALA A 87 -23.73 -10.76 -2.67
C ALA A 87 -23.17 -10.80 -1.24
N ASP A 88 -22.63 -11.95 -0.82
CA ASP A 88 -22.03 -12.14 0.50
C ASP A 88 -20.63 -11.53 0.58
N MET A 89 -19.89 -11.53 -0.54
CA MET A 89 -18.58 -10.88 -0.68
C MET A 89 -18.63 -9.39 -0.31
N SER A 90 -19.76 -8.71 -0.54
CA SER A 90 -19.94 -7.30 -0.18
C SER A 90 -19.67 -7.02 1.32
N ARG A 91 -19.99 -7.97 2.21
CA ARG A 91 -19.75 -7.84 3.66
C ARG A 91 -18.27 -7.98 4.00
N VAL A 92 -17.59 -8.90 3.34
CA VAL A 92 -16.12 -9.06 3.46
C VAL A 92 -15.44 -7.77 3.01
N LEU A 93 -15.84 -7.23 1.86
CA LEU A 93 -15.31 -5.96 1.34
C LEU A 93 -15.56 -4.79 2.31
N GLN A 94 -16.75 -4.68 2.89
CA GLN A 94 -17.05 -3.67 3.90
C GLN A 94 -16.11 -3.78 5.12
N GLY A 95 -15.88 -5.00 5.61
CA GLY A 95 -14.96 -5.25 6.72
C GLY A 95 -13.52 -4.86 6.39
N VAL A 96 -13.03 -5.24 5.20
CA VAL A 96 -11.68 -4.87 4.73
C VAL A 96 -11.57 -3.34 4.61
N VAL A 97 -12.51 -2.68 3.95
CA VAL A 97 -12.51 -1.22 3.78
C VAL A 97 -12.51 -0.49 5.12
N ALA A 98 -13.31 -0.95 6.09
CA ALA A 98 -13.32 -0.40 7.44
C ALA A 98 -11.96 -0.56 8.15
N GLY A 99 -11.35 -1.76 8.07
CA GLY A 99 -10.03 -2.03 8.65
C GLY A 99 -8.91 -1.17 8.04
N ILE A 100 -8.94 -0.96 6.72
CA ILE A 100 -7.99 -0.08 6.04
C ILE A 100 -8.19 1.38 6.44
N GLY A 101 -9.41 1.81 6.71
CA GLY A 101 -9.69 3.13 7.29
C GLY A 101 -8.96 3.38 8.61
N PHE A 102 -8.83 2.35 9.46
CA PHE A 102 -8.05 2.44 10.70
C PHE A 102 -6.55 2.62 10.44
N LEU A 103 -5.98 1.88 9.47
CA LEU A 103 -4.58 2.07 9.07
C LEU A 103 -4.34 3.47 8.48
N GLY A 104 -5.30 3.97 7.68
CA GLY A 104 -5.29 5.32 7.13
C GLY A 104 -5.30 6.38 8.23
N ALA A 105 -6.18 6.25 9.21
CA ALA A 105 -6.20 7.15 10.38
C ALA A 105 -4.86 7.13 11.14
N GLY A 106 -4.29 5.94 11.37
CA GLY A 106 -2.97 5.79 11.99
C GLY A 106 -1.84 6.47 11.20
N ALA A 107 -1.94 6.51 9.86
CA ALA A 107 -0.97 7.21 9.01
C ALA A 107 -1.12 8.74 9.01
N ILE A 108 -2.29 9.28 9.40
CA ILE A 108 -2.59 10.72 9.48
C ILE A 108 -2.17 11.31 10.84
N ILE A 109 -2.18 10.53 11.92
CA ILE A 109 -1.87 11.01 13.28
C ILE A 109 -0.35 11.11 13.49
N LYS A 110 0.38 11.67 12.52
CA LYS A 110 1.72 12.22 12.77
C LYS A 110 1.54 13.68 13.19
N LEU A 111 1.37 13.91 14.50
CA LEU A 111 1.54 15.27 15.05
C LEU A 111 2.99 15.69 14.82
N ASP A 112 3.17 16.72 14.01
CA ASP A 112 4.36 17.56 14.11
C ASP A 112 4.40 18.21 15.50
N GLN A 113 5.59 18.54 16.01
CA GLN A 113 5.77 19.36 17.21
C GLN A 113 5.00 20.70 17.10
N ALA A 114 4.68 21.15 15.88
CA ALA A 114 3.89 22.33 15.57
C ALA A 114 2.36 22.13 15.46
N GLY A 115 1.82 20.92 15.71
CA GLY A 115 0.37 20.66 15.66
C GLY A 115 -0.25 20.57 14.26
N ILE A 116 0.57 20.44 13.21
CA ILE A 116 0.11 20.31 11.81
C ILE A 116 -0.14 18.83 11.48
N ILE A 117 -1.32 18.52 10.92
CA ILE A 117 -1.70 17.18 10.45
C ILE A 117 -0.85 16.81 9.23
N LYS A 118 -0.10 15.71 9.31
CA LYS A 118 0.70 15.16 8.20
C LYS A 118 0.26 13.75 7.84
N GLY A 119 0.39 13.37 6.57
CA GLY A 119 0.21 11.98 6.14
C GLY A 119 -1.09 11.67 5.39
N LEU A 120 -1.90 12.67 5.03
CA LEU A 120 -3.10 12.49 4.21
C LEU A 120 -2.82 11.69 2.92
N THR A 121 -1.79 12.05 2.15
CA THR A 121 -1.41 11.31 0.93
C THR A 121 -0.91 9.90 1.24
N THR A 122 -0.26 9.69 2.40
CA THR A 122 0.20 8.36 2.82
C THR A 122 -0.99 7.47 3.17
N ALA A 123 -2.01 8.01 3.87
CA ALA A 123 -3.24 7.29 4.14
C ALA A 123 -3.98 6.94 2.85
N ALA A 124 -4.09 7.90 1.93
CA ALA A 124 -4.69 7.67 0.61
C ALA A 124 -3.94 6.60 -0.20
N SER A 125 -2.60 6.58 -0.17
CA SER A 125 -1.82 5.58 -0.89
C SER A 125 -1.94 4.18 -0.28
N ILE A 126 -2.03 4.07 1.06
CA ILE A 126 -2.35 2.80 1.74
C ILE A 126 -3.75 2.31 1.34
N TRP A 127 -4.74 3.21 1.35
CA TRP A 127 -6.10 2.89 0.91
C TRP A 127 -6.12 2.37 -0.53
N MET A 128 -5.39 3.04 -1.42
CA MET A 128 -5.32 2.64 -2.82
C MET A 128 -4.61 1.28 -2.99
N ALA A 129 -3.54 1.01 -2.26
CA ALA A 129 -2.90 -0.31 -2.28
C ALA A 129 -3.86 -1.44 -1.87
N ALA A 130 -4.70 -1.21 -0.84
CA ALA A 130 -5.71 -2.19 -0.44
C ALA A 130 -6.77 -2.42 -1.51
N ALA A 131 -7.30 -1.34 -2.11
CA ALA A 131 -8.29 -1.45 -3.18
C ALA A 131 -7.73 -2.17 -4.43
N ILE A 132 -6.46 -1.96 -4.76
CA ILE A 132 -5.76 -2.73 -5.80
C ILE A 132 -5.68 -4.22 -5.40
N GLY A 133 -5.28 -4.52 -4.17
CA GLY A 133 -5.26 -5.89 -3.63
C GLY A 133 -6.61 -6.59 -3.74
N ILE A 134 -7.69 -5.94 -3.30
CA ILE A 134 -9.07 -6.43 -3.44
C ILE A 134 -9.39 -6.74 -4.91
N THR A 135 -9.09 -5.80 -5.81
CA THR A 135 -9.40 -5.92 -7.24
C THR A 135 -8.66 -7.11 -7.87
N VAL A 136 -7.40 -7.33 -7.48
CA VAL A 136 -6.64 -8.51 -7.90
C VAL A 136 -7.20 -9.80 -7.29
N GLY A 137 -7.60 -9.79 -6.02
CA GLY A 137 -8.24 -10.93 -5.35
C GLY A 137 -9.55 -11.36 -6.04
N LEU A 138 -10.32 -10.40 -6.58
CA LEU A 138 -11.53 -10.65 -7.38
C LEU A 138 -11.26 -11.14 -8.81
N GLY A 139 -10.00 -11.32 -9.19
CA GLY A 139 -9.62 -11.69 -10.56
C GLY A 139 -9.91 -10.60 -11.59
N ARG A 140 -9.70 -9.33 -11.23
CA ARG A 140 -9.87 -8.17 -12.11
C ARG A 140 -8.51 -7.52 -12.39
N GLU A 141 -7.56 -8.33 -12.87
CA GLU A 141 -6.16 -7.98 -13.06
C GLU A 141 -5.99 -6.73 -13.95
N THR A 142 -6.68 -6.67 -15.08
CA THR A 142 -6.64 -5.51 -15.99
C THR A 142 -7.09 -4.22 -15.30
N THR A 143 -8.17 -4.29 -14.51
CA THR A 143 -8.68 -3.15 -13.74
C THR A 143 -7.67 -2.72 -12.68
N ALA A 144 -7.04 -3.67 -11.99
CA ALA A 144 -6.01 -3.38 -11.00
C ALA A 144 -4.78 -2.69 -11.62
N ILE A 145 -4.34 -3.14 -12.80
CA ILE A 145 -3.23 -2.52 -13.54
C ILE A 145 -3.58 -1.08 -13.93
N MET A 146 -4.77 -0.84 -14.50
CA MET A 146 -5.22 0.51 -14.87
C MET A 146 -5.33 1.42 -13.64
N ALA A 147 -5.89 0.93 -12.53
CA ALA A 147 -6.00 1.68 -11.29
C ALA A 147 -4.62 2.04 -10.72
N THR A 148 -3.66 1.11 -10.76
CA THR A 148 -2.28 1.34 -10.31
C THR A 148 -1.61 2.41 -11.19
N ALA A 149 -1.76 2.32 -12.51
CA ALA A 149 -1.19 3.30 -13.43
C ALA A 149 -1.74 4.71 -13.18
N LEU A 150 -3.05 4.84 -12.98
CA LEU A 150 -3.68 6.12 -12.63
C LEU A 150 -3.23 6.65 -11.26
N ALA A 151 -3.12 5.77 -10.26
CA ALA A 151 -2.63 6.16 -8.93
C ALA A 151 -1.19 6.70 -9.00
N LEU A 152 -0.30 6.02 -9.73
CA LEU A 152 1.07 6.48 -9.96
C LEU A 152 1.11 7.78 -10.75
N PHE A 153 0.28 7.92 -11.78
CA PHE A 153 0.17 9.16 -12.54
C PHE A 153 -0.19 10.34 -11.64
N ILE A 154 -1.20 10.18 -10.76
CA ILE A 154 -1.61 11.21 -9.79
C ILE A 154 -0.44 11.57 -8.87
N LEU A 155 0.25 10.56 -8.30
CA LEU A 155 1.37 10.79 -7.38
C LEU A 155 2.56 11.48 -8.05
N ILE A 156 2.87 11.14 -9.30
CA ILE A 156 4.04 11.67 -10.03
C ILE A 156 3.75 13.06 -10.60
N VAL A 157 2.59 13.27 -11.23
CA VAL A 157 2.28 14.54 -11.92
C VAL A 157 2.03 15.67 -10.94
N LEU A 158 1.30 15.41 -9.85
CA LEU A 158 1.07 16.44 -8.83
C LEU A 158 2.39 16.85 -8.16
N ARG A 159 3.30 15.89 -7.92
CA ARG A 159 4.65 16.19 -7.43
C ARG A 159 5.39 17.14 -8.37
N TRP A 160 5.39 16.85 -9.68
CA TRP A 160 6.05 17.73 -10.65
C TRP A 160 5.48 19.15 -10.64
N ALA A 161 4.16 19.29 -10.46
CA ALA A 161 3.51 20.59 -10.34
C ALA A 161 3.89 21.34 -9.04
N GLU A 162 4.10 20.62 -7.93
CA GLU A 162 4.54 21.19 -6.65
C GLU A 162 6.01 21.67 -6.70
N ASP A 163 6.92 20.85 -7.22
CA ASP A 163 8.34 21.19 -7.35
C ASP A 163 8.54 22.40 -8.27
N ASN A 164 7.79 22.47 -9.37
CA ASN A 164 7.88 23.57 -10.34
C ASN A 164 7.29 24.90 -9.80
N ARG A 165 6.45 24.85 -8.77
CA ARG A 165 5.96 26.05 -8.07
C ARG A 165 6.99 26.58 -7.08
N GLN A 166 7.62 25.69 -6.31
CA GLN A 166 8.68 26.09 -5.38
C GLN A 166 9.87 26.76 -6.09
N GLY A 167 10.25 26.28 -7.27
CA GLY A 167 11.29 26.93 -8.09
C GLY A 167 10.92 28.29 -8.67
N ARG A 168 9.63 28.68 -8.67
CA ARG A 168 9.17 30.02 -9.10
C ARG A 168 9.05 31.01 -7.94
N ASP A 169 8.76 30.50 -6.74
CA ASP A 169 8.57 31.31 -5.54
C ASP A 169 9.90 31.58 -4.79
N GLU A 170 11.00 30.92 -5.17
CA GLU A 170 12.34 31.29 -4.69
C GLU A 170 12.73 32.68 -5.21
N PRO A 171 12.94 33.69 -4.33
CA PRO A 171 13.38 34.99 -4.77
C PRO A 171 14.76 34.85 -5.41
N SER A 172 14.83 35.15 -6.71
CA SER A 172 16.03 35.01 -7.53
C SER A 172 17.25 35.54 -6.76
N ALA A 173 18.25 34.68 -6.57
CA ALA A 173 19.47 35.03 -5.85
C ALA A 173 20.22 36.23 -6.48
N SER A 174 19.84 36.63 -7.71
CA SER A 174 20.33 37.81 -8.40
C SER A 174 20.07 39.12 -7.64
N GLY A 175 18.88 39.28 -7.03
CA GLY A 175 18.52 40.52 -6.32
C GLY A 175 19.17 40.66 -4.94
N ARG A 176 19.46 39.55 -4.25
CA ARG A 176 20.12 39.55 -2.93
C ARG A 176 21.58 39.98 -3.02
N GLY A 177 22.27 39.58 -4.08
CA GLY A 177 23.66 40.00 -4.32
C GLY A 177 23.78 41.50 -4.67
N GLU A 178 22.79 42.05 -5.37
CA GLU A 178 22.74 43.46 -5.74
C GLU A 178 22.34 44.36 -4.56
N GLN A 179 21.37 43.94 -3.74
CA GLN A 179 21.00 44.63 -2.49
C GLN A 179 22.10 44.57 -1.43
N ALA A 180 22.81 43.45 -1.32
CA ALA A 180 24.00 43.38 -0.47
C ALA A 180 25.07 44.35 -0.98
N LYS A 181 25.38 44.35 -2.28
CA LYS A 181 26.36 45.28 -2.87
C LYS A 181 25.94 46.76 -2.73
N SER A 182 24.66 47.09 -2.79
CA SER A 182 24.19 48.48 -2.55
C SER A 182 24.32 48.85 -1.07
N ALA A 183 23.96 47.97 -0.14
CA ALA A 183 24.09 48.20 1.29
C ALA A 183 25.55 48.36 1.76
N TRP A 184 26.50 47.66 1.12
CA TRP A 184 27.94 47.84 1.36
C TRP A 184 28.49 49.13 0.73
N LYS A 185 27.91 49.60 -0.37
CA LYS A 185 28.28 50.90 -0.99
C LYS A 185 27.78 52.09 -0.18
N GLU A 186 26.65 51.95 0.51
CA GLU A 186 26.08 52.94 1.43
C GLU A 186 26.65 52.81 2.85
N GLY A 187 27.91 52.34 2.98
CA GLY A 187 28.59 52.09 4.24
C GLY A 187 28.32 53.17 5.30
N PRO A 188 28.20 52.79 6.59
CA PRO A 188 27.60 53.60 7.63
C PRO A 188 28.21 55.00 7.61
N ALA A 189 27.36 56.00 7.34
CA ALA A 189 27.74 57.39 7.33
C ALA A 189 28.59 57.67 8.57
N GLU A 190 29.86 57.96 8.32
CA GLU A 190 30.87 58.26 9.32
C GLU A 190 30.36 59.45 10.12
N LYS A 191 29.77 59.13 11.28
CA LYS A 191 29.18 60.09 12.20
C LYS A 191 30.34 60.65 13.02
N ASP A 192 31.16 61.44 12.34
CA ASP A 192 32.30 62.11 12.93
C ASP A 192 31.86 63.48 13.45
N ARG A 193 32.13 63.69 14.75
CA ARG A 193 32.07 64.94 15.56
C ARG A 193 30.79 65.23 16.34
#